data_AF-A0A932KDQ4-F1
#
_entry.id   AF-A0A932KDQ4-F1
#
_cell.length_a   1.000
_cell.length_b   1.000
_cell.length_c   1.000
_cell.angle_alpha   90.00
_cell.angle_beta   90.00
_cell.angle_gamma   90.00
#
_symmetry.space_group_name_H-M   'P 1'
#
loop_
_entity.id
_entity.type
_entity.pdbx_description
1 polymer ?
#
loop_
_entity_poly.entity_id
_entity_poly.type
_entity_poly.pdbx_seq_one_letter_code
_entity_poly.pdbx_strand_id
1 'polypeptide(L)'
;PHPDHAERASACAITMQLAMEEVNRLNVARGLPQLQMGIGLNTGEAVVGNIGSEKRAKYGVVGSAVNLAARVEACTVGGQVLLSPFTYERIRQVAEVGPPLPVEVKGIREPLLLYELRGLTGDYARRLPAVAADGDCDVSVALPLLCWVIEGKTVRPEHVKGEVLQLGLRRLEARLDTRLSPLTNVRLRLHYPTLEQDSADLYGKVLAAEGQADGCIARIELTSVDDADQHILETLLRASAPHHP
;
A
#
# COMPACT_ATOMS: atom_id res chain seq x y z
N PRO A 1 -6.46 -10.44 27.98
CA PRO A 1 -5.45 -10.43 26.87
C PRO A 1 -4.24 -11.29 27.25
N HIS A 2 -3.76 -12.15 26.34
CA HIS A 2 -2.51 -12.88 26.56
C HIS A 2 -1.30 -11.93 26.50
N PRO A 3 -0.21 -12.18 27.25
CA PRO A 3 0.97 -11.31 27.26
C PRO A 3 1.63 -11.12 25.89
N ASP A 4 1.58 -12.15 25.04
CA ASP A 4 2.17 -12.23 23.71
C ASP A 4 1.21 -11.82 22.58
N HIS A 5 0.08 -11.17 22.91
CA HIS A 5 -0.98 -10.87 21.94
C HIS A 5 -0.46 -10.09 20.70
N ALA A 6 0.52 -9.20 20.87
CA ALA A 6 1.10 -8.41 19.79
C ALA A 6 1.95 -9.27 18.85
N GLU A 7 2.69 -10.24 19.39
CA GLU A 7 3.50 -11.19 18.63
C GLU A 7 2.60 -12.15 17.86
N ARG A 8 1.57 -12.72 18.52
CA ARG A 8 0.58 -13.59 17.87
C ARG A 8 -0.17 -12.87 16.74
N ALA A 9 -0.56 -11.60 16.95
CA ALA A 9 -1.20 -10.80 15.92
C ALA A 9 -0.27 -10.55 14.71
N SER A 10 1.00 -10.29 14.99
CA SER A 10 2.03 -10.07 13.95
C SER A 10 2.32 -11.35 13.16
N ALA A 11 2.41 -12.50 13.84
CA ALA A 11 2.59 -13.80 13.23
C ALA A 11 1.38 -14.21 12.36
N CYS A 12 0.17 -13.90 12.85
CA CYS A 12 -1.06 -14.06 12.11
C CYS A 12 -1.04 -13.22 10.83
N ALA A 13 -0.67 -11.93 10.91
CA ALA A 13 -0.59 -11.04 9.76
C ALA A 13 0.39 -11.56 8.69
N ILE A 14 1.59 -12.00 9.09
CA ILE A 14 2.54 -12.61 8.15
C ILE A 14 1.93 -13.86 7.50
N THR A 15 1.29 -14.73 8.29
CA THR A 15 0.67 -15.96 7.78
C THR A 15 -0.47 -15.66 6.81
N MET A 16 -1.29 -14.64 7.08
CA MET A 16 -2.36 -14.20 6.19
C MET A 16 -1.80 -13.72 4.85
N GLN A 17 -0.72 -12.90 4.87
CA GLN A 17 -0.09 -12.45 3.63
C GLN A 17 0.49 -13.61 2.82
N LEU A 18 1.15 -14.58 3.45
CA LEU A 18 1.68 -15.77 2.78
C LEU A 18 0.56 -16.61 2.15
N ALA A 19 -0.60 -16.71 2.82
CA ALA A 19 -1.75 -17.46 2.30
C ALA A 19 -2.38 -16.83 1.03
N MET A 20 -2.07 -15.56 0.71
CA MET A 20 -2.59 -14.91 -0.49
C MET A 20 -2.12 -15.57 -1.78
N GLU A 21 -0.96 -16.22 -1.78
CA GLU A 21 -0.47 -16.97 -2.94
C GLU A 21 -1.47 -18.05 -3.36
N GLU A 22 -1.95 -18.85 -2.40
CA GLU A 22 -2.94 -19.88 -2.66
C GLU A 22 -4.30 -19.29 -3.08
N VAL A 23 -4.74 -18.22 -2.42
CA VAL A 23 -5.97 -17.50 -2.79
C VAL A 23 -5.91 -17.01 -4.24
N ASN A 24 -4.79 -16.39 -4.63
CA ASN A 24 -4.61 -15.86 -5.97
C ASN A 24 -4.48 -16.95 -7.02
N ARG A 25 -3.81 -18.07 -6.70
CA ARG A 25 -3.78 -19.25 -7.57
C ARG A 25 -5.19 -19.77 -7.86
N LEU A 26 -6.06 -19.83 -6.86
CA LEU A 26 -7.45 -20.24 -7.01
C LEU A 26 -8.29 -19.23 -7.81
N ASN A 27 -8.05 -17.93 -7.63
CA ASN A 27 -8.71 -16.88 -8.42
C ASN A 27 -8.34 -16.98 -9.89
N VAL A 28 -7.05 -17.10 -10.21
CA VAL A 28 -6.58 -17.24 -11.59
C VAL A 28 -7.17 -18.48 -12.25
N ALA A 29 -7.22 -19.62 -11.54
CA ALA A 29 -7.85 -20.85 -12.06
C ALA A 29 -9.35 -20.69 -12.37
N ARG A 30 -10.01 -19.68 -11.78
CA ARG A 30 -11.42 -19.33 -12.03
C ARG A 30 -11.59 -18.17 -13.01
N GLY A 31 -10.52 -17.65 -13.59
CA GLY A 31 -10.55 -16.45 -14.43
C GLY A 31 -10.88 -15.17 -13.66
N LEU A 32 -10.65 -15.15 -12.34
CA LEU A 32 -10.85 -13.98 -11.49
C LEU A 32 -9.52 -13.22 -11.30
N PRO A 33 -9.58 -11.90 -11.06
CA PRO A 33 -8.38 -11.10 -10.84
C PRO A 33 -7.65 -11.52 -9.56
N GLN A 34 -6.34 -11.28 -9.55
CA GLN A 34 -5.55 -11.41 -8.33
C GLN A 34 -5.91 -10.33 -7.34
N LEU A 35 -5.92 -10.69 -6.05
CA LEU A 35 -6.20 -9.80 -4.94
C LEU A 35 -4.90 -9.38 -4.26
N GLN A 36 -4.90 -8.13 -3.79
CA GLN A 36 -3.88 -7.60 -2.91
C GLN A 36 -4.47 -7.38 -1.52
N MET A 37 -3.66 -7.60 -0.49
CA MET A 37 -4.05 -7.38 0.90
C MET A 37 -3.04 -6.50 1.59
N GLY A 38 -3.52 -5.47 2.27
CA GLY A 38 -2.75 -4.69 3.21
C GLY A 38 -3.22 -4.97 4.64
N ILE A 39 -2.31 -5.03 5.60
CA ILE A 39 -2.65 -5.29 7.01
C ILE A 39 -2.04 -4.21 7.90
N GLY A 40 -2.87 -3.57 8.73
CA GLY A 40 -2.42 -2.64 9.76
C GLY A 40 -2.63 -3.20 11.16
N LEU A 41 -1.59 -3.14 12.01
CA LEU A 41 -1.63 -3.61 13.39
C LEU A 41 -1.43 -2.45 14.37
N ASN A 42 -2.36 -2.31 15.33
CA ASN A 42 -2.25 -1.36 16.42
C ASN A 42 -2.53 -2.02 17.78
N THR A 43 -1.77 -1.61 18.80
CA THR A 43 -1.99 -1.96 20.19
C THR A 43 -2.41 -0.73 20.97
N GLY A 44 -3.45 -0.84 21.79
CA GLY A 44 -3.91 0.24 22.66
C GLY A 44 -5.11 -0.17 23.49
N GLU A 45 -5.52 0.71 24.39
CA GLU A 45 -6.71 0.49 25.22
C GLU A 45 -7.99 0.64 24.41
N ALA A 46 -8.95 -0.25 24.68
CA ALA A 46 -10.26 -0.23 24.08
C ALA A 46 -11.29 -0.82 25.04
N VAL A 47 -12.54 -0.40 24.88
CA VAL A 47 -13.68 -0.95 25.62
C VAL A 47 -14.24 -2.13 24.84
N VAL A 48 -14.39 -3.27 25.51
CA VAL A 48 -14.90 -4.49 24.91
C VAL A 48 -16.19 -4.90 25.63
N GLY A 49 -17.22 -5.26 24.89
CA GLY A 49 -18.49 -5.70 25.47
C GLY A 49 -19.55 -6.04 24.44
N ASN A 50 -20.75 -6.35 24.92
CA ASN A 50 -21.92 -6.55 24.08
C ASN A 50 -22.43 -5.19 23.59
N ILE A 51 -22.29 -4.93 22.29
CA ILE A 51 -22.73 -3.70 21.64
C ILE A 51 -23.98 -4.00 20.81
N GLY A 52 -25.03 -3.19 21.02
CA GLY A 52 -26.31 -3.31 20.32
C GLY A 52 -27.49 -3.34 21.29
N SER A 53 -28.69 -3.59 20.77
CA SER A 53 -29.89 -3.77 21.59
C SER A 53 -29.96 -5.17 22.19
N GLU A 54 -30.80 -5.38 23.19
CA GLU A 54 -31.02 -6.71 23.80
C GLU A 54 -31.37 -7.79 22.78
N LYS A 55 -32.06 -7.44 21.68
CA LYS A 55 -32.43 -8.38 20.62
C LYS A 55 -31.31 -8.67 19.62
N ARG A 56 -30.27 -7.84 19.54
CA ARG A 56 -29.14 -7.96 18.61
C ARG A 56 -27.86 -7.42 19.24
N ALA A 57 -27.35 -8.12 20.25
CA ALA A 57 -26.04 -7.86 20.82
C ALA A 57 -24.95 -8.55 20.01
N LYS A 58 -23.87 -7.83 19.68
CA LYS A 58 -22.63 -8.39 19.14
C LYS A 58 -21.50 -8.06 20.11
N TYR A 59 -20.66 -9.05 20.42
CA TYR A 59 -19.43 -8.78 21.16
C TYR A 59 -18.51 -7.94 20.27
N GLY A 60 -18.25 -6.70 20.70
CA GLY A 60 -17.57 -5.69 19.91
C GLY A 60 -16.53 -4.94 20.72
N VAL A 61 -15.66 -4.24 20.01
CA VAL A 61 -14.61 -3.39 20.57
C VAL A 61 -14.79 -1.97 20.05
N VAL A 62 -14.68 -0.98 20.94
CA VAL A 62 -14.77 0.45 20.61
C VAL A 62 -13.65 1.20 21.31
N GLY A 63 -13.02 2.12 20.59
CA GLY A 63 -11.99 2.99 21.15
C GLY A 63 -11.16 3.67 20.07
N SER A 64 -10.42 4.70 20.47
CA SER A 64 -9.46 5.39 19.61
C SER A 64 -8.40 4.42 19.04
N ALA A 65 -8.01 3.40 19.82
CA ALA A 65 -7.07 2.36 19.37
C ALA A 65 -7.59 1.53 18.19
N VAL A 66 -8.90 1.27 18.11
CA VAL A 66 -9.53 0.55 16.98
C VAL A 66 -9.49 1.42 15.72
N ASN A 67 -9.85 2.69 15.88
CA ASN A 67 -9.80 3.66 14.77
C ASN A 67 -8.37 3.86 14.26
N LEU A 68 -7.39 3.85 15.17
CA LEU A 68 -5.99 3.93 14.78
C LEU A 68 -5.54 2.71 13.98
N ALA A 69 -5.96 1.49 14.36
CA ALA A 69 -5.67 0.28 13.58
C ALA A 69 -6.13 0.42 12.12
N ALA A 70 -7.37 0.89 11.90
CA ALA A 70 -7.90 1.13 10.56
C ALA A 70 -7.11 2.20 9.79
N ARG A 71 -6.59 3.22 10.47
CA ARG A 71 -5.76 4.26 9.83
C ARG A 71 -4.37 3.73 9.45
N VAL A 72 -3.79 2.87 10.27
CA VAL A 72 -2.53 2.18 9.95
C VAL A 72 -2.73 1.28 8.74
N GLU A 73 -3.82 0.52 8.69
CA GLU A 73 -4.17 -0.33 7.54
C GLU A 73 -4.36 0.51 6.27
N ALA A 74 -5.08 1.63 6.35
CA ALA A 74 -5.27 2.53 5.23
C ALA A 74 -3.96 3.12 4.67
N CYS A 75 -2.84 3.01 5.39
CA CYS A 75 -1.51 3.42 4.93
C CYS A 75 -0.77 2.33 4.13
N THR A 76 -1.19 1.07 4.22
CA THR A 76 -0.54 -0.07 3.55
C THR A 76 -0.75 -0.07 2.04
N VAL A 77 0.15 -0.72 1.30
CA VAL A 77 -0.15 -1.23 -0.05
C VAL A 77 -0.20 -2.76 -0.06
N GLY A 78 -0.51 -3.35 -1.21
CA GLY A 78 -0.58 -4.80 -1.37
C GLY A 78 0.67 -5.52 -0.87
N GLY A 79 0.47 -6.57 -0.08
CA GLY A 79 1.55 -7.38 0.50
C GLY A 79 2.19 -6.80 1.76
N GLN A 80 1.84 -5.56 2.17
CA GLN A 80 2.45 -4.94 3.34
C GLN A 80 1.74 -5.29 4.64
N VAL A 81 2.53 -5.36 5.71
CA VAL A 81 2.06 -5.34 7.10
C VAL A 81 2.67 -4.14 7.78
N LEU A 82 1.85 -3.15 8.16
CA LEU A 82 2.30 -1.96 8.88
C LEU A 82 1.96 -2.05 10.36
N LEU A 83 2.92 -1.72 11.20
CA LEU A 83 2.79 -1.63 12.64
C LEU A 83 2.69 -0.17 13.07
N SER A 84 1.78 0.11 13.99
CA SER A 84 1.85 1.32 14.80
C SER A 84 3.07 1.29 15.72
N PRO A 85 3.55 2.44 16.22
CA PRO A 85 4.68 2.47 17.16
C PRO A 85 4.35 1.70 18.45
N PHE A 86 3.08 1.64 18.84
CA PHE A 86 2.62 0.93 20.04
C PHE A 86 2.73 -0.59 19.89
N THR A 87 2.39 -1.13 18.72
CA THR A 87 2.58 -2.56 18.44
C THR A 87 4.06 -2.88 18.32
N TYR A 88 4.82 -2.06 17.58
CA TYR A 88 6.25 -2.24 17.39
C TYR A 88 7.00 -2.30 18.73
N GLU A 89 6.72 -1.36 19.64
CA GLU A 89 7.40 -1.32 20.95
C GLU A 89 7.20 -2.61 21.76
N ARG A 90 6.06 -3.29 21.61
CA ARG A 90 5.76 -4.57 22.28
C ARG A 90 6.54 -5.75 21.72
N ILE A 91 6.96 -5.68 20.45
CA ILE A 91 7.60 -6.81 19.74
C ILE A 91 9.00 -6.47 19.20
N ARG A 92 9.54 -5.28 19.51
CA ARG A 92 10.80 -4.76 18.95
C ARG A 92 12.01 -5.68 19.09
N GLN A 93 11.98 -6.58 20.08
CA GLN A 93 13.07 -7.54 20.33
C GLN A 93 13.05 -8.72 19.35
N VAL A 94 11.88 -9.03 18.79
CA VAL A 94 11.68 -10.20 17.92
C VAL A 94 11.27 -9.82 16.50
N ALA A 95 10.88 -8.56 16.26
CA ALA A 95 10.42 -8.07 14.97
C ALA A 95 11.55 -7.55 14.09
N GLU A 96 11.55 -7.99 12.85
CA GLU A 96 12.38 -7.46 11.77
C GLU A 96 11.53 -6.47 10.97
N VAL A 97 11.92 -5.19 11.01
CA VAL A 97 11.15 -4.11 10.39
C VAL A 97 11.97 -3.30 9.38
N GLY A 98 11.27 -2.67 8.43
CA GLY A 98 11.83 -1.63 7.57
C GLY A 98 12.14 -0.32 8.34
N PRO A 99 12.73 0.68 7.66
CA PRO A 99 12.96 1.99 8.27
C PRO A 99 11.63 2.64 8.71
N PRO A 100 11.63 3.46 9.78
CA PRO A 100 10.43 4.14 10.25
C PRO A 100 9.89 5.09 9.18
N LEU A 101 8.59 5.03 8.96
CA LEU A 101 7.88 5.82 7.97
C LEU A 101 7.00 6.86 8.70
N PRO A 102 7.34 8.17 8.66
CA PRO A 102 6.53 9.20 9.29
C PRO A 102 5.26 9.44 8.49
N VAL A 103 4.11 9.39 9.15
CA VAL A 103 2.79 9.58 8.53
C VAL A 103 1.97 10.59 9.29
N GLU A 104 1.44 11.57 8.58
CA GLU A 104 0.46 12.48 9.14
C GLU A 104 -0.92 11.82 9.15
N VAL A 105 -1.43 11.56 10.36
CA VAL A 105 -2.71 10.90 10.54
C VAL A 105 -3.71 11.91 11.08
N LYS A 106 -4.83 12.08 10.38
CA LYS A 106 -5.88 13.02 10.76
C LYS A 106 -6.29 12.90 12.23
N GLY A 107 -6.11 13.97 13.00
CA GLY A 107 -6.45 14.02 14.42
C GLY A 107 -5.32 13.63 15.38
N ILE A 108 -4.11 13.37 14.87
CA ILE A 108 -2.88 13.27 15.67
C ILE A 108 -2.02 14.50 15.31
N ARG A 109 -1.51 15.20 16.32
CA ARG A 109 -0.74 16.45 16.12
C ARG A 109 0.69 16.20 15.63
N GLU A 110 1.28 15.09 16.06
CA GLU A 110 2.64 14.70 15.68
C GLU A 110 2.60 13.56 14.65
N PRO A 111 3.53 13.53 13.68
CA PRO A 111 3.62 12.43 12.73
C PRO A 111 3.78 11.09 13.45
N LEU A 112 2.95 10.12 13.07
CA LEU A 112 3.01 8.77 13.60
C LEU A 112 4.05 7.97 12.82
N LEU A 113 5.03 7.39 13.52
CA LEU A 113 6.04 6.53 12.91
C LEU A 113 5.48 5.11 12.73
N LEU A 114 5.22 4.73 11.47
CA LEU A 114 4.83 3.37 11.10
C LEU A 114 6.06 2.52 10.78
N TYR A 115 5.95 1.22 11.02
CA TYR A 115 7.02 0.25 10.75
C TYR A 115 6.50 -0.87 9.87
N GLU A 116 7.15 -1.10 8.73
CA GLU A 116 6.84 -2.24 7.88
C GLU A 116 7.39 -3.51 8.52
N LEU A 117 6.53 -4.44 8.92
CA LEU A 117 6.92 -5.74 9.44
C LEU A 117 7.35 -6.64 8.28
N ARG A 118 8.60 -7.12 8.31
CA ARG A 118 9.19 -8.01 7.30
C ARG A 118 9.33 -9.43 7.81
N GLY A 119 9.52 -9.59 9.12
CA GLY A 119 9.64 -10.89 9.74
C GLY A 119 9.54 -10.84 11.25
N LEU A 120 9.39 -12.02 11.83
CA LEU A 120 9.49 -12.29 13.25
C LEU A 120 10.55 -13.36 13.46
N THR A 121 11.20 -13.28 14.61
CA THR A 121 12.08 -14.31 15.18
C THR A 121 11.40 -14.95 16.39
N GLY A 122 12.05 -15.90 17.06
CA GLY A 122 11.52 -16.55 18.26
C GLY A 122 10.49 -17.64 17.97
N ASP A 123 9.54 -17.83 18.88
CA ASP A 123 8.56 -18.93 18.84
C ASP A 123 7.61 -18.85 17.63
N TYR A 124 7.40 -17.64 17.10
CA TYR A 124 6.60 -17.39 15.91
C TYR A 124 7.45 -17.01 14.69
N ALA A 125 8.70 -17.48 14.63
CA ALA A 125 9.64 -17.16 13.55
C ALA A 125 9.04 -17.41 12.16
N ARG A 126 8.81 -16.33 11.43
CA ARG A 126 8.26 -16.32 10.07
C ARG A 126 8.71 -15.05 9.37
N ARG A 127 8.88 -15.12 8.07
CA ARG A 127 9.30 -13.98 7.28
C ARG A 127 8.40 -13.85 6.07
N LEU A 128 8.01 -12.62 5.75
CA LEU A 128 7.45 -12.34 4.45
C LEU A 128 8.57 -12.53 3.42
N PRO A 129 8.29 -13.07 2.22
CA PRO A 129 9.23 -12.89 1.13
C PRO A 129 9.57 -11.40 1.11
N ALA A 130 10.84 -11.06 0.87
CA ALA A 130 11.14 -9.69 0.48
C ALA A 130 10.10 -9.38 -0.58
N VAL A 131 9.31 -8.30 -0.39
CA VAL A 131 8.50 -7.78 -1.48
C VAL A 131 9.54 -7.67 -2.56
N ALA A 132 9.51 -8.61 -3.51
CA ALA A 132 10.40 -8.51 -4.61
C ALA A 132 10.08 -7.10 -5.09
N ALA A 133 11.10 -6.32 -5.41
CA ALA A 133 10.93 -5.66 -6.68
C ALA A 133 10.61 -6.85 -7.61
N ASP A 134 9.33 -7.21 -7.74
CA ASP A 134 8.91 -8.21 -8.70
C ASP A 134 9.66 -7.75 -9.94
N GLY A 135 10.36 -8.69 -10.57
CA GLY A 135 11.16 -8.44 -11.76
C GLY A 135 10.29 -8.02 -12.94
N ASP A 136 9.34 -7.12 -12.73
CA ASP A 136 8.79 -6.21 -13.69
C ASP A 136 9.98 -5.40 -14.15
N CYS A 137 10.42 -5.68 -15.36
CA CYS A 137 11.27 -4.82 -16.12
C CYS A 137 10.68 -3.41 -16.04
N ASP A 138 11.19 -2.57 -15.13
CA ASP A 138 10.84 -1.16 -15.13
C ASP A 138 11.34 -0.61 -16.46
N VAL A 139 10.39 -0.30 -17.32
CA VAL A 139 10.67 0.22 -18.65
C VAL A 139 10.79 1.72 -18.53
N SER A 140 11.88 2.25 -19.07
CA SER A 140 12.00 3.69 -19.24
C SER A 140 10.97 4.15 -20.27
N VAL A 141 9.98 4.89 -19.80
CA VAL A 141 8.95 5.52 -20.63
C VAL A 141 8.98 7.04 -20.41
N ALA A 142 8.32 7.78 -21.29
CA ALA A 142 8.08 9.20 -21.13
C ALA A 142 6.60 9.46 -21.39
N LEU A 143 5.77 9.12 -20.40
CA LEU A 143 4.32 9.28 -20.49
C LEU A 143 3.89 10.51 -19.68
N PRO A 144 3.27 11.53 -20.31
CA PRO A 144 2.68 12.62 -19.57
C PRO A 144 1.63 12.10 -18.61
N LEU A 145 1.61 12.61 -17.38
CA LEU A 145 0.61 12.24 -16.39
C LEU A 145 -0.02 13.46 -15.71
N LEU A 146 -1.27 13.28 -15.32
CA LEU A 146 -1.99 14.17 -14.43
C LEU A 146 -2.28 13.43 -13.12
N CYS A 147 -1.90 14.03 -11.99
CA CYS A 147 -2.03 13.44 -10.66
C CYS A 147 -2.92 14.31 -9.77
N TRP A 148 -3.99 13.75 -9.24
CA TRP A 148 -4.86 14.38 -8.25
C TRP A 148 -4.65 13.72 -6.89
N VAL A 149 -4.54 14.54 -5.85
CA VAL A 149 -4.45 14.05 -4.46
C VAL A 149 -5.86 13.69 -3.95
N ILE A 150 -5.98 12.54 -3.30
CA ILE A 150 -7.22 12.06 -2.68
C ILE A 150 -7.12 12.26 -1.17
N GLU A 151 -7.98 13.13 -0.63
CA GLU A 151 -8.10 13.36 0.82
C GLU A 151 -9.41 12.76 1.33
N GLY A 152 -9.30 11.63 2.04
CA GLY A 152 -10.48 10.90 2.52
C GLY A 152 -11.28 10.29 1.36
N LYS A 153 -12.48 10.83 1.09
CA LYS A 153 -13.36 10.38 -0.01
C LYS A 153 -13.47 11.39 -1.15
N THR A 154 -12.69 12.47 -1.10
CA THR A 154 -12.80 13.57 -2.05
C THR A 154 -11.48 13.71 -2.81
N VAL A 155 -11.57 13.77 -4.13
CA VAL A 155 -10.45 14.10 -5.00
C VAL A 155 -10.30 15.62 -5.03
N ARG A 156 -9.11 16.14 -4.73
CA ARG A 156 -8.86 17.58 -4.86
C ARG A 156 -9.02 18.03 -6.32
N PRO A 157 -9.55 19.23 -6.59
CA PRO A 157 -9.76 19.69 -7.97
C PRO A 157 -8.44 20.03 -8.67
N GLU A 158 -7.45 20.47 -7.91
CA GLU A 158 -6.10 20.78 -8.38
C GLU A 158 -5.35 19.48 -8.73
N HIS A 159 -4.74 19.47 -9.91
CA HIS A 159 -3.87 18.39 -10.36
C HIS A 159 -2.44 18.87 -10.49
N VAL A 160 -1.53 17.96 -10.20
CA VAL A 160 -0.09 18.10 -10.42
C VAL A 160 0.22 17.45 -11.76
N LYS A 161 0.95 18.16 -12.61
CA LYS A 161 1.46 17.60 -13.86
C LYS A 161 2.78 16.86 -13.59
N GLY A 162 3.04 15.88 -14.41
CA GLY A 162 4.27 15.11 -14.32
C GLY A 162 4.51 14.26 -15.54
N GLU A 163 5.57 13.47 -15.47
CA GLU A 163 5.99 12.53 -16.49
C GLU A 163 6.43 11.23 -15.83
N VAL A 164 5.90 10.10 -16.30
CA VAL A 164 6.32 8.77 -15.86
C VAL A 164 7.69 8.52 -16.48
N LEU A 165 8.68 8.24 -15.64
CA LEU A 165 10.07 7.96 -16.02
C LEU A 165 10.32 6.45 -16.13
N GLN A 166 9.74 5.68 -15.20
CA GLN A 166 9.81 4.23 -15.17
C GLN A 166 8.42 3.66 -14.93
N LEU A 167 8.10 2.58 -15.63
CA LEU A 167 6.82 1.90 -15.54
C LEU A 167 7.06 0.41 -15.34
N GLY A 168 6.46 -0.16 -14.30
CA GLY A 168 6.29 -1.60 -14.06
C GLY A 168 4.81 -2.00 -14.14
N LEU A 169 4.45 -3.26 -13.85
CA LEU A 169 3.03 -3.69 -13.89
C LEU A 169 2.22 -3.00 -12.79
N ARG A 170 2.84 -2.80 -11.62
CA ARG A 170 2.14 -2.34 -10.41
C ARG A 170 2.77 -1.11 -9.77
N ARG A 171 3.91 -0.67 -10.31
CA ARG A 171 4.64 0.48 -9.81
C ARG A 171 4.97 1.40 -10.96
N LEU A 172 4.98 2.69 -10.68
CA LEU A 172 5.54 3.67 -11.57
C LEU A 172 6.39 4.66 -10.79
N GLU A 173 7.44 5.14 -11.43
CA GLU A 173 8.24 6.26 -10.96
C GLU A 173 7.93 7.46 -11.84
N ALA A 174 7.44 8.53 -11.22
CA ALA A 174 7.00 9.73 -11.89
C ALA A 174 7.73 10.96 -11.37
N ARG A 175 8.18 11.81 -12.29
CA ARG A 175 8.60 13.17 -11.98
C ARG A 175 7.36 14.05 -11.90
N LEU A 176 7.11 14.64 -10.74
CA LEU A 176 6.00 15.55 -10.48
C LEU A 176 6.52 16.97 -10.25
N ASP A 177 5.77 17.95 -10.73
CA ASP A 177 6.11 19.37 -10.57
C ASP A 177 5.96 19.86 -9.11
N THR A 178 5.19 19.13 -8.30
CA THR A 178 4.94 19.45 -6.89
C THR A 178 5.30 18.27 -6.00
N ARG A 179 5.93 18.55 -4.86
CA ARG A 179 6.25 17.54 -3.85
C ARG A 179 4.97 16.97 -3.21
N LEU A 180 4.85 15.64 -3.21
CA LEU A 180 3.81 14.91 -2.48
C LEU A 180 4.39 14.24 -1.22
N SER A 181 3.56 14.09 -0.19
CA SER A 181 3.93 13.36 1.03
C SER A 181 3.85 11.84 0.78
N PRO A 182 4.73 11.02 1.38
CA PRO A 182 4.57 9.57 1.39
C PRO A 182 3.21 9.14 1.94
N LEU A 183 2.72 8.00 1.45
CA LEU A 183 1.43 7.36 1.73
C LEU A 183 0.19 8.18 1.32
N THR A 184 0.38 9.20 0.49
CA THR A 184 -0.73 9.93 -0.11
C THR A 184 -1.44 9.06 -1.14
N ASN A 185 -2.76 8.93 -1.02
CA ASN A 185 -3.59 8.31 -2.05
C ASN A 185 -3.74 9.28 -3.22
N VAL A 186 -3.52 8.79 -4.44
CA VAL A 186 -3.56 9.59 -5.65
C VAL A 186 -4.44 8.95 -6.70
N ARG A 187 -5.11 9.79 -7.48
CA ARG A 187 -5.74 9.41 -8.74
C ARG A 187 -4.85 9.91 -9.87
N LEU A 188 -4.56 9.05 -10.83
CA LEU A 188 -3.69 9.35 -11.96
C LEU A 188 -4.46 9.19 -13.27
N ARG A 189 -4.09 10.00 -14.26
CA ARG A 189 -4.36 9.72 -15.67
C ARG A 189 -3.06 9.81 -16.45
N LEU A 190 -2.79 8.79 -17.25
CA LEU A 190 -1.66 8.73 -18.16
C LEU A 190 -2.16 9.14 -19.54
N HIS A 191 -1.39 9.95 -20.25
CA HIS A 191 -1.58 10.14 -21.68
C HIS A 191 -0.70 9.14 -22.41
N TYR A 192 -1.27 8.35 -23.32
CA TYR A 192 -0.53 7.40 -24.16
C TYR A 192 -0.27 8.04 -25.53
N PRO A 193 0.90 8.65 -25.79
CA PRO A 193 1.12 9.42 -27.02
C PRO A 193 1.04 8.54 -28.27
N THR A 194 1.43 7.27 -28.17
CA THR A 194 1.38 6.30 -29.28
C THR A 194 -0.04 5.94 -29.72
N LEU A 195 -1.02 6.06 -28.82
CA LEU A 195 -2.42 5.74 -29.07
C LEU A 195 -3.30 7.00 -29.18
N GLU A 196 -2.71 8.19 -29.00
CA GLU A 196 -3.41 9.49 -28.92
C GLU A 196 -4.63 9.47 -27.99
N GLN A 197 -4.55 8.73 -26.88
CA GLN A 197 -5.65 8.57 -25.93
C GLN A 197 -5.16 8.70 -24.49
N ASP A 198 -6.08 9.13 -23.61
CA ASP A 198 -5.86 9.14 -22.17
C ASP A 198 -6.31 7.80 -21.56
N SER A 199 -5.64 7.40 -20.48
CA SER A 199 -6.06 6.30 -19.62
C SER A 199 -7.38 6.64 -18.91
N ALA A 200 -8.05 5.61 -18.38
CA ALA A 200 -9.06 5.82 -17.37
C ALA A 200 -8.44 6.33 -16.05
N ASP A 201 -9.29 6.54 -15.04
CA ASP A 201 -8.83 6.91 -13.70
C ASP A 201 -8.09 5.73 -13.05
N LEU A 202 -6.77 5.86 -12.96
CA LEU A 202 -5.91 4.94 -12.21
C LEU A 202 -5.82 5.41 -10.76
N TYR A 203 -5.71 4.48 -9.82
CA TYR A 203 -5.55 4.81 -8.40
C TYR A 203 -4.27 4.21 -7.87
N GLY A 204 -3.56 4.96 -7.04
CA GLY A 204 -2.34 4.48 -6.43
C GLY A 204 -2.01 5.19 -5.12
N LYS A 205 -0.92 4.76 -4.52
CA LYS A 205 -0.37 5.34 -3.30
C LYS A 205 1.08 5.70 -3.49
N VAL A 206 1.43 6.93 -3.13
CA VAL A 206 2.83 7.40 -3.13
C VAL A 206 3.58 6.62 -2.04
N LEU A 207 4.53 5.76 -2.39
CA LEU A 207 5.35 5.05 -1.41
C LEU A 207 6.50 5.91 -0.90
N ALA A 208 7.12 6.65 -1.81
CA ALA A 208 8.21 7.57 -1.51
C ALA A 208 8.17 8.75 -2.49
N ALA A 209 8.60 9.91 -2.01
CA ALA A 209 8.76 11.10 -2.83
C ALA A 209 10.06 11.78 -2.45
N GLU A 210 11.05 11.67 -3.32
CA GLU A 210 12.40 12.23 -3.17
C GLU A 210 12.48 13.47 -4.07
N GLY A 211 12.86 14.64 -3.53
CA GLY A 211 12.75 15.89 -4.31
C GLY A 211 13.79 16.95 -3.98
N GLN A 212 14.16 17.70 -5.03
CA GLN A 212 14.90 18.97 -5.02
C GLN A 212 13.91 20.14 -5.24
N ALA A 213 14.37 21.39 -5.12
CA ALA A 213 13.52 22.59 -4.97
C ALA A 213 12.40 22.81 -6.02
N ASP A 214 12.49 22.25 -7.23
CA ASP A 214 11.55 22.45 -8.35
C ASP A 214 10.78 21.18 -8.80
N GLY A 215 10.70 20.15 -7.95
CA GLY A 215 9.89 18.95 -8.24
C GLY A 215 10.24 17.74 -7.37
N CYS A 216 9.52 16.63 -7.53
CA CYS A 216 9.87 15.37 -6.87
C CYS A 216 9.78 14.16 -7.80
N ILE A 217 10.66 13.20 -7.57
CA ILE A 217 10.54 11.84 -8.08
C ILE A 217 9.70 11.07 -7.08
N ALA A 218 8.47 10.74 -7.48
CA ALA A 218 7.51 9.99 -6.70
C ALA A 218 7.46 8.54 -7.20
N ARG A 219 7.70 7.60 -6.28
CA ARG A 219 7.41 6.18 -6.50
C ARG A 219 5.98 5.91 -6.08
N ILE A 220 5.15 5.51 -7.03
CA ILE A 220 3.71 5.29 -6.81
C ILE A 220 3.40 3.82 -7.09
N GLU A 221 2.75 3.17 -6.14
CA GLU A 221 2.21 1.82 -6.30
C GLU A 221 0.75 1.93 -6.73
N LEU A 222 0.39 1.29 -7.85
CA LEU A 222 -0.96 1.26 -8.38
C LEU A 222 -1.81 0.29 -7.55
N THR A 223 -2.90 0.79 -6.99
CA THR A 223 -3.87 0.03 -6.19
C THR A 223 -5.11 -0.36 -6.99
N SER A 224 -5.37 0.32 -8.12
CA SER A 224 -6.44 -0.01 -9.06
C SER A 224 -6.10 0.48 -10.46
N VAL A 225 -6.21 -0.42 -11.43
CA VAL A 225 -6.04 -0.20 -12.87
C VAL A 225 -7.19 -0.95 -13.53
N ASP A 226 -7.78 -0.40 -14.58
CA ASP A 226 -8.82 -1.11 -15.33
C ASP A 226 -8.21 -2.13 -16.32
N ASP A 227 -9.03 -3.07 -16.81
CA ASP A 227 -8.54 -4.16 -17.67
C ASP A 227 -7.93 -3.64 -19.00
N ALA A 228 -8.44 -2.52 -19.54
CA ALA A 228 -8.00 -1.97 -20.81
C ALA A 228 -6.62 -1.30 -20.67
N ASP A 229 -6.46 -0.47 -19.65
CA ASP A 229 -5.20 0.13 -19.27
C ASP A 229 -4.18 -0.93 -18.87
N GLN A 230 -4.58 -1.95 -18.11
CA GLN A 230 -3.68 -3.05 -17.74
C GLN A 230 -3.08 -3.71 -18.99
N HIS A 231 -3.89 -3.96 -20.03
CA HIS A 231 -3.42 -4.54 -21.28
C HIS A 231 -2.43 -3.64 -22.03
N ILE A 232 -2.66 -2.31 -22.02
CA ILE A 232 -1.75 -1.32 -22.62
C ILE A 232 -0.42 -1.31 -21.87
N LEU A 233 -0.45 -1.24 -20.54
CA LEU A 233 0.75 -1.26 -19.71
C LEU A 233 1.55 -2.55 -19.93
N GLU A 234 0.88 -3.71 -19.93
CA GLU A 234 1.49 -5.01 -20.25
C GLU A 234 2.17 -5.02 -21.63
N THR A 235 1.55 -4.38 -22.63
CA THR A 235 2.10 -4.27 -23.98
C THR A 235 3.35 -3.41 -24.01
N LEU A 236 3.35 -2.26 -23.32
CA LEU A 236 4.51 -1.37 -23.20
C LEU A 236 5.70 -2.07 -22.50
N LEU A 237 5.40 -2.86 -21.47
CA LEU A 237 6.40 -3.64 -20.74
C LEU A 237 7.03 -4.72 -21.62
N ARG A 238 6.21 -5.45 -22.40
CA ARG A 238 6.69 -6.48 -23.33
C ARG A 238 7.49 -5.90 -24.49
N ALA A 239 7.13 -4.73 -25.00
CA ALA A 239 7.82 -4.09 -26.13
C ALA A 239 9.26 -3.69 -25.80
N SER A 240 9.58 -3.52 -24.51
CA SER A 240 10.90 -3.06 -24.06
C SER A 240 11.70 -4.14 -23.34
N ALA A 241 11.13 -5.34 -23.15
CA ALA A 241 11.90 -6.50 -22.74
C ALA A 241 12.87 -6.88 -23.88
N PRO A 242 14.18 -7.04 -23.62
CA PRO A 242 15.12 -7.46 -24.65
C PRO A 242 14.66 -8.81 -25.20
N HIS A 243 14.53 -8.89 -26.53
CA HIS A 243 14.33 -10.15 -27.25
C HIS A 243 15.39 -11.14 -26.77
N HIS A 244 15.01 -12.08 -25.90
CA HIS A 244 15.84 -13.23 -25.63
C HIS A 244 15.50 -14.28 -26.71
N PRO A 245 16.44 -14.57 -27.65
CA PRO A 245 16.25 -15.59 -28.67
C PRO A 245 16.22 -17.00 -28.08
#